data_AF-A0A261GH24-F1
#
_entry.id   AF-A0A261GH24-F1
#
_cell.length_a   1.000
_cell.length_b   1.000
_cell.length_c   1.000
_cell.angle_alpha   90.00
_cell.angle_beta   90.00
_cell.angle_gamma   90.00
#
_symmetry.space_group_name_H-M   'P 1'
#
loop_
_entity.id
_entity.type
_entity.pdbx_description
1 polymer ?
#
loop_
_entity_poly.entity_id
_entity_poly.type
_entity_poly.pdbx_seq_one_letter_code
_entity_poly.pdbx_strand_id
1 'polypeptide(L)' 'MSNINLSLDKMATYVLLEALTNEIERWKSMTEETVGEDALADYGNDMIHLVNLYDEVKEKAVKEYGEHILDFSRG' A
#
# COMPACT_ATOMS: atom_id res chain seq x y z
N MET A 1 -4.12 12.33 18.74
CA MET A 1 -3.09 11.57 17.99
C MET A 1 -2.20 12.57 17.29
N SER A 2 -0.89 12.36 17.31
CA SER A 2 0.06 13.19 16.58
C SER A 2 0.14 12.69 15.14
N ASN A 3 0.06 13.59 14.17
CA ASN A 3 0.14 13.25 12.75
C ASN A 3 1.56 13.51 12.24
N ILE A 4 2.00 12.69 11.29
CA ILE A 4 3.20 12.96 10.49
C ILE A 4 2.72 13.62 9.19
N ASN A 5 3.34 14.75 8.82
CA ASN A 5 3.13 15.37 7.51
C ASN A 5 4.24 14.91 6.57
N LEU A 6 3.87 14.27 5.47
CA LEU A 6 4.80 13.78 4.45
C LEU A 6 4.47 14.44 3.11
N SER A 7 5.48 15.00 2.46
CA SER A 7 5.38 15.52 1.08
C SER A 7 6.17 14.61 0.16
N LEU A 8 5.52 14.11 -0.88
CA LEU A 8 6.11 13.20 -1.86
C LEU A 8 6.10 13.89 -3.21
N ASP A 9 7.21 13.78 -3.94
CA ASP A 9 7.22 14.10 -5.36
C ASP A 9 6.58 12.97 -6.17
N LYS A 10 6.49 13.14 -7.48
CA LYS A 10 5.88 12.15 -8.38
C LYS A 10 6.56 10.78 -8.29
N MET A 11 7.88 10.71 -8.23
CA MET A 11 8.61 9.45 -8.23
C MET A 11 8.49 8.74 -6.88
N ALA A 12 8.61 9.49 -5.78
CA ALA A 12 8.41 8.94 -4.44
C ALA A 12 6.97 8.44 -4.25
N THR A 13 5.98 9.16 -4.80
CA THR A 13 4.58 8.75 -4.81
C THR A 13 4.38 7.45 -5.61
N TYR A 14 4.99 7.36 -6.80
CA TYR A 14 4.95 6.15 -7.62
C TYR A 14 5.51 4.94 -6.88
N VAL A 15 6.73 5.05 -6.36
CA VAL A 15 7.41 3.97 -5.65
C VAL A 15 6.63 3.56 -4.39
N LEU A 16 6.05 4.53 -3.66
CA LEU A 16 5.24 4.22 -2.49
C LEU A 16 3.97 3.45 -2.88
N LEU A 17 3.27 3.87 -3.93
CA LEU A 17 2.07 3.18 -4.39
C LEU A 17 2.38 1.77 -4.88
N GLU A 18 3.45 1.59 -5.64
CA GLU A 18 3.92 0.28 -6.10
C GLU A 18 4.27 -0.63 -4.91
N ALA A 19 5.01 -0.13 -3.92
CA ALA A 19 5.36 -0.87 -2.73
C ALA A 19 4.12 -1.30 -1.93
N LEU A 20 3.14 -0.40 -1.77
CA LEU A 20 1.89 -0.70 -1.09
C LEU A 20 1.08 -1.76 -1.86
N THR A 21 0.98 -1.64 -3.18
CA THR A 21 0.29 -2.65 -4.02
C THR A 21 0.93 -4.02 -3.85
N ASN A 22 2.24 -4.12 -3.98
CA ASN A 22 2.98 -5.39 -3.84
C ASN A 22 2.82 -5.99 -2.44
N GLU A 23 2.86 -5.17 -1.40
CA GLU A 23 2.71 -5.63 -0.02
C GLU A 23 1.29 -6.13 0.28
N ILE A 24 0.27 -5.42 -0.20
CA ILE A 24 -1.12 -5.85 -0.10
C ILE A 24 -1.34 -7.20 -0.81
N GLU A 25 -0.78 -7.36 -2.02
CA GLU A 25 -0.86 -8.63 -2.75
C GLU A 25 -0.14 -9.76 -2.02
N ARG A 26 1.05 -9.48 -1.46
CA ARG A 26 1.80 -10.43 -0.66
C ARG A 26 0.98 -10.90 0.55
N TRP A 27 0.39 -9.99 1.31
CA TRP A 27 -0.39 -10.33 2.50
C TRP A 27 -1.67 -11.09 2.15
N LYS A 28 -2.33 -10.74 1.03
CA LYS A 28 -3.49 -11.49 0.52
C LYS A 28 -3.15 -12.93 0.14
N SER A 29 -1.91 -13.21 -0.24
CA SER A 29 -1.45 -14.56 -0.59
C SER A 29 -1.05 -15.41 0.62
N MET A 30 -0.94 -14.81 1.81
CA MET A 30 -0.57 -15.54 3.03
C MET A 30 -1.72 -16.44 3.49
N THR A 31 -1.34 -17.61 3.98
CA THR A 31 -2.23 -18.61 4.58
C THR A 31 -1.68 -19.07 5.92
N GLU A 32 -2.52 -19.71 6.73
CA GLU A 32 -2.11 -20.31 8.00
C GLU A 32 -0.91 -21.26 7.83
N GLU A 33 -0.86 -22.02 6.72
CA GLU A 33 0.26 -22.92 6.41
C GLU A 33 1.58 -22.17 6.16
N THR A 34 1.51 -20.93 5.67
CA THR A 34 2.70 -20.14 5.33
C THR A 34 3.23 -19.30 6.48
N VAL A 35 2.36 -18.82 7.38
CA VAL A 35 2.74 -17.85 8.43
C VAL A 35 2.27 -18.25 9.84
N GLY A 36 1.43 -19.27 9.99
CA GLY A 36 0.77 -19.63 11.25
C GLY A 36 -0.50 -18.83 11.53
N GLU A 37 -1.37 -19.37 12.38
CA GLU A 37 -2.68 -18.78 12.72
C GLU A 37 -2.54 -17.38 13.34
N ASP A 38 -1.70 -17.25 14.36
CA ASP A 38 -1.50 -15.99 15.09
C ASP A 38 -0.97 -14.88 14.15
N ALA A 39 0.04 -15.18 13.33
CA ALA A 39 0.59 -14.21 12.41
C ALA A 39 -0.40 -13.83 11.30
N LEU A 40 -1.21 -14.77 10.82
CA LEU A 40 -2.23 -14.50 9.81
C LEU A 40 -3.29 -13.52 10.36
N ALA A 41 -3.67 -13.67 11.63
CA ALA A 41 -4.58 -12.74 12.29
C ALA A 41 -3.96 -11.33 12.41
N ASP A 42 -2.69 -11.24 12.78
CA ASP A 42 -1.95 -9.96 12.84
C ASP A 42 -1.86 -9.28 11.47
N TYR A 43 -1.47 -10.01 10.43
CA TYR A 43 -1.46 -9.50 9.06
C TYR A 43 -2.84 -9.04 8.60
N GLY A 44 -3.91 -9.76 8.97
CA GLY A 44 -5.27 -9.36 8.67
C GLY A 44 -5.65 -8.00 9.28
N ASN A 45 -5.27 -7.77 10.54
CA ASN A 45 -5.50 -6.51 11.23
C ASN A 45 -4.69 -5.36 10.61
N ASP A 46 -3.41 -5.59 10.36
CA ASP A 46 -2.52 -4.57 9.79
C ASP A 46 -2.86 -4.26 8.32
N MET A 47 -3.38 -5.24 7.57
CA MET A 47 -3.75 -5.06 6.16
C MET A 47 -4.77 -3.94 5.98
N ILE A 48 -5.66 -3.76 6.95
CA ILE A 48 -6.65 -2.67 6.92
C ILE A 48 -5.95 -1.31 6.92
N HIS A 49 -4.90 -1.14 7.73
CA HIS A 49 -4.10 0.09 7.75
C HIS A 49 -3.37 0.32 6.44
N LEU A 50 -2.83 -0.75 5.85
CA LEU A 50 -2.11 -0.70 4.58
C LEU A 50 -3.03 -0.31 3.41
N VAL A 51 -4.23 -0.90 3.34
CA VAL A 51 -5.26 -0.57 2.33
C VAL A 51 -5.75 0.87 2.49
N ASN A 52 -6.01 1.32 3.72
CA ASN A 52 -6.43 2.69 3.98
C ASN A 52 -5.36 3.71 3.53
N LEU A 53 -4.09 3.43 3.81
CA LEU A 53 -2.98 4.28 3.35
C LEU A 53 -2.88 4.29 1.82
N TYR A 54 -2.99 3.11 1.19
CA TYR A 54 -2.99 3.00 -0.27
C TYR A 54 -4.10 3.84 -0.89
N ASP A 55 -5.33 3.74 -0.41
CA ASP A 55 -6.46 4.49 -0.95
C ASP A 55 -6.30 6.00 -0.76
N GLU A 56 -5.82 6.44 0.41
CA GLU A 56 -5.55 7.86 0.68
C GLU A 56 -4.47 8.43 -0.26
N VAL A 57 -3.36 7.71 -0.43
CA VAL A 57 -2.28 8.14 -1.32
C VAL A 57 -2.73 8.08 -2.78
N LYS A 58 -3.45 7.03 -3.18
CA LYS A 58 -3.96 6.85 -4.55
C LYS A 58 -4.87 7.99 -4.95
N GLU A 59 -5.83 8.35 -4.12
CA GLU A 59 -6.77 9.44 -4.41
C GLU A 59 -6.03 10.77 -4.65
N LYS A 60 -5.08 11.11 -3.76
CA LYS A 60 -4.28 12.32 -3.89
C LYS A 60 -3.37 12.28 -5.11
N ALA A 61 -2.72 11.15 -5.35
CA ALA A 61 -1.79 10.96 -6.45
C ALA A 61 -2.48 11.03 -7.81
N VAL A 62 -3.64 10.38 -7.98
CA VAL A 62 -4.41 10.44 -9.23
C VAL A 62 -4.89 11.87 -9.49
N LYS A 63 -5.31 12.59 -8.45
CA LYS A 63 -5.74 13.99 -8.58
C LYS A 63 -4.61 14.92 -9.03
N GLU A 64 -3.40 14.74 -8.48
CA GLU A 64 -2.25 15.61 -8.76
C GLU A 64 -1.49 15.21 -10.03
N TYR A 65 -1.30 13.91 -10.23
CA TYR A 65 -0.41 13.37 -11.27
C TYR A 65 -1.14 12.64 -12.39
N GLY A 66 -2.44 12.35 -12.31
CA GLY A 66 -3.20 11.59 -13.30
C GLY A 66 -3.12 10.06 -13.14
N GLU A 67 -3.99 9.32 -13.82
CA GLU A 67 -4.13 7.86 -13.66
C GLU A 67 -2.86 7.06 -14.00
N HIS A 68 -1.99 7.56 -14.88
CA HIS A 68 -0.73 6.89 -15.23
C HIS A 68 0.23 6.74 -14.03
N ILE A 69 -0.03 7.40 -12.90
CA ILE A 69 0.75 7.20 -11.67
C ILE A 69 0.58 5.78 -11.09
N LEU A 70 -0.45 5.05 -11.52
CA LEU A 70 -0.76 3.68 -11.10
C LEU A 70 -0.25 2.62 -12.09
N ASP A 71 0.47 3.03 -13.14
CA ASP A 71 1.03 2.11 -14.13
C ASP A 71 2.39 1.56 -13.67
N PHE A 72 2.35 0.42 -12.98
CA PHE A 72 3.54 -0.27 -12.45
C PHE A 72 4.22 -1.21 -13.47
N SER A 73 3.89 -1.10 -14.77
CA SER A 73 4.43 -1.98 -15.82
C SER A 73 5.94 -1.80 -16.13
N ARG A 74 6.63 -0.90 -15.40
CA ARG A 74 8.08 -0.67 -15.53
C ARG A 74 8.94 -1.48 -14.55
N GLY A 75 8.32 -2.33 -13.72
CA GLY A 75 9.00 -3.33 -12.87
C GLY A 75 9.32 -4.63 -13.61
#